data_AF-A0A135VSQ1-F1
#
_entry.id   AF-A0A135VSQ1-F1
#
_cell.length_a   1.000
_cell.length_b   1.000
_cell.length_c   1.000
_cell.angle_alpha   90.00
_cell.angle_beta   90.00
_cell.angle_gamma   90.00
#
_symmetry.space_group_name_H-M   'P 1'
#
loop_
_entity.id
_entity.type
_entity.pdbx_description
1 polymer ?
#
loop_
_entity_poly.entity_id
_entity_poly.type
_entity_poly.pdbx_seq_one_letter_code
_entity_poly.pdbx_strand_id
1 'polypeptide(L)'
;MVSRDYEWVKWAVPAALGIAWGIRLQMQPSWLAVGGLALLVLALTAYLGLRGEVRVFWDENNSIMVLVRTWTVEVCAGCLITSVPLGLDLTYSAKQVLRAMGAHDEEDRLGGIEVRFFMTRPLGQGPTRLGMMAVRSTPRWTGGLSRARVLHDKLLDDVEVLESAMRSAYPHTPIERADLRDMALVNAGGFDVIAA
;
A
#
# COMPACT_ATOMS: atom_id res chain seq x y z
N MET A 1 2.94 -13.70 -1.49
CA MET A 1 2.06 -14.66 -0.76
C MET A 1 1.88 -14.15 0.66
N VAL A 2 1.00 -13.17 0.84
CA VAL A 2 0.64 -12.65 2.16
C VAL A 2 -0.86 -12.37 2.11
N SER A 3 -1.57 -12.83 3.15
CA SER A 3 -2.92 -12.42 3.57
C SER A 3 -4.15 -13.29 3.29
N ARG A 4 -4.04 -14.60 3.00
CA ARG A 4 -5.20 -15.51 3.17
C ARG A 4 -5.51 -15.77 4.66
N ASP A 5 -4.51 -15.63 5.53
CA ASP A 5 -4.63 -15.91 6.97
C ASP A 5 -5.22 -14.76 7.80
N TYR A 6 -5.69 -13.66 7.20
CA TYR A 6 -6.34 -12.56 7.94
C TYR A 6 -7.85 -12.48 7.70
N GLU A 7 -8.43 -13.34 6.85
CA GLU A 7 -9.87 -13.30 6.60
C GLU A 7 -10.70 -13.82 7.77
N TRP A 8 -10.21 -14.83 8.49
CA TRP A 8 -10.90 -15.34 9.68
C TRP A 8 -10.86 -14.33 10.83
N VAL A 9 -9.79 -13.53 10.96
CA VAL A 9 -9.68 -12.45 11.96
C VAL A 9 -10.79 -11.41 11.78
N LYS A 10 -11.23 -11.16 10.52
CA LYS A 10 -12.34 -10.23 10.21
C LYS A 10 -13.65 -10.65 10.90
N TRP A 11 -13.85 -11.93 11.15
CA TRP A 11 -15.05 -12.49 11.77
C TRP A 11 -14.83 -12.91 13.22
N ALA A 12 -13.60 -13.29 13.58
CA ALA A 12 -13.26 -13.74 14.93
C ALA A 12 -13.37 -12.62 15.97
N VAL A 13 -12.90 -11.40 15.65
CA VAL A 13 -12.97 -10.26 16.56
C VAL A 13 -14.42 -9.85 16.88
N PRO A 14 -15.31 -9.61 15.89
CA PRO A 14 -16.71 -9.29 16.18
C PRO A 14 -17.48 -10.47 16.80
N ALA A 15 -17.17 -11.72 16.43
CA ALA A 15 -17.79 -12.89 17.06
C ALA A 15 -17.39 -13.03 18.54
N ALA A 16 -16.10 -12.85 18.87
CA ALA A 16 -15.62 -12.88 20.25
C ALA A 16 -16.23 -11.76 21.10
N LEU A 17 -16.32 -10.54 20.55
CA LEU A 17 -17.01 -9.42 21.19
C LEU A 17 -18.50 -9.72 21.41
N GLY A 18 -19.18 -10.30 20.42
CA GLY A 18 -20.59 -10.70 20.54
C GLY A 18 -20.83 -11.77 21.61
N ILE A 19 -19.99 -12.80 21.66
CA ILE A 19 -20.07 -13.88 22.65
C ILE A 19 -19.78 -13.34 24.06
N ALA A 20 -18.73 -12.55 24.23
CA ALA A 20 -18.38 -11.95 25.52
C ALA A 20 -19.50 -11.04 26.05
N TRP A 21 -20.15 -10.27 25.16
CA TRP A 21 -21.28 -9.43 25.53
C TRP A 21 -22.55 -10.23 25.84
N GLY A 22 -22.78 -11.33 25.12
CA GLY A 22 -23.88 -12.27 25.38
C GLY A 22 -23.77 -12.92 26.76
N ILE A 23 -22.58 -13.38 27.14
CA ILE A 23 -22.31 -13.94 28.48
C ILE A 23 -22.56 -12.88 29.56
N ARG A 24 -22.15 -11.63 29.32
CA ARG A 24 -22.37 -10.52 30.25
C ARG A 24 -23.86 -10.19 30.44
N LEU A 25 -24.66 -10.20 29.36
CA LEU A 25 -26.11 -9.99 29.42
C LEU A 25 -26.82 -11.10 30.20
N GLN A 26 -26.32 -12.34 30.10
CA GLN A 26 -26.88 -13.48 30.83
C GLN A 26 -26.60 -13.41 32.34
N MET A 27 -25.44 -12.87 32.74
CA MET A 27 -25.08 -12.73 34.16
C MET A 27 -25.76 -11.54 34.85
N GLN A 28 -25.90 -10.40 34.17
CA GLN A 28 -26.53 -9.19 34.73
C GLN A 28 -27.30 -8.41 33.66
N PRO A 29 -28.62 -8.67 33.50
CA PRO A 29 -29.46 -7.92 32.58
C PRO A 29 -29.70 -6.52 33.14
N SER A 30 -28.86 -5.57 32.73
CA SER A 30 -29.01 -4.14 33.02
C SER A 30 -29.35 -3.40 31.73
N TRP A 31 -30.13 -2.33 31.84
CA TRP A 31 -30.46 -1.44 30.71
C TRP A 31 -29.20 -0.84 30.04
N LEU A 32 -28.12 -0.67 30.81
CA LEU A 32 -26.79 -0.30 30.33
C LEU A 32 -26.18 -1.36 29.40
N ALA A 33 -26.38 -2.65 29.68
CA ALA A 33 -25.88 -3.74 28.84
C ALA A 33 -26.60 -3.79 27.48
N VAL A 34 -27.90 -3.49 27.47
CA VAL A 34 -28.70 -3.36 26.23
C VAL A 34 -28.28 -2.14 25.42
N GLY A 35 -28.06 -0.99 26.08
CA GLY A 35 -27.52 0.21 25.43
C GLY A 35 -26.14 -0.01 24.82
N GLY A 36 -25.26 -0.73 25.51
CA GLY A 36 -23.94 -1.11 24.99
C GLY A 36 -24.01 -2.05 23.78
N LEU A 37 -24.94 -3.01 23.76
CA LEU A 37 -25.18 -3.87 22.60
C LEU A 37 -25.65 -3.06 21.39
N ALA A 38 -26.59 -2.13 21.59
CA ALA A 38 -27.08 -1.25 20.52
C ALA A 38 -25.95 -0.40 19.94
N LEU A 39 -25.06 0.13 20.79
CA LEU A 39 -23.91 0.93 20.36
C LEU A 39 -22.86 0.09 19.62
N LEU A 40 -22.65 -1.16 20.01
CA LEU A 40 -21.76 -2.10 19.34
C LEU A 40 -22.31 -2.49 17.96
N VAL A 41 -23.62 -2.78 17.86
CA VAL A 41 -24.29 -3.04 16.57
C VAL A 41 -24.20 -1.82 15.66
N LEU A 42 -24.41 -0.61 16.19
CA LEU A 42 -24.34 0.64 15.43
C LEU A 42 -22.90 0.94 14.97
N ALA A 43 -21.90 0.66 15.81
CA ALA A 43 -20.49 0.75 15.44
C ALA A 43 -20.12 -0.30 14.37
N LEU A 44 -20.68 -1.52 14.46
CA LEU A 44 -20.45 -2.58 13.48
C LEU A 44 -21.10 -2.27 12.14
N THR A 45 -22.34 -1.76 12.12
CA THR A 45 -23.02 -1.36 10.89
C THR A 45 -22.36 -0.14 10.26
N ALA A 46 -21.91 0.84 11.05
CA ALA A 46 -21.08 1.93 10.56
C ALA A 46 -19.75 1.42 9.99
N TYR A 47 -19.06 0.52 10.69
CA TYR A 47 -17.80 -0.07 10.24
C TYR A 47 -17.95 -0.86 8.92
N LEU A 48 -19.02 -1.65 8.80
CA LEU A 48 -19.34 -2.40 7.58
C LEU A 48 -19.80 -1.49 6.44
N GLY A 49 -20.62 -0.48 6.72
CA GLY A 49 -21.07 0.51 5.73
C GLY A 49 -19.96 1.43 5.24
N LEU A 50 -18.90 1.62 6.03
CA LEU A 50 -17.71 2.36 5.65
C LEU A 50 -16.73 1.51 4.82
N ARG A 51 -16.93 0.20 4.63
CA ARG A 51 -16.14 -0.59 3.67
C ARG A 51 -16.49 -0.20 2.23
N GLY A 52 -16.06 0.98 1.82
CA GLY A 52 -16.09 1.42 0.44
C GLY A 52 -15.13 0.60 -0.41
N GLU A 53 -15.49 0.44 -1.68
CA GLU A 53 -14.63 -0.15 -2.70
C GLU A 53 -13.31 0.63 -2.78
N VAL A 54 -12.19 -0.10 -2.90
CA VAL A 54 -10.89 0.50 -3.19
C VAL A 54 -10.95 1.05 -4.61
N ARG A 55 -10.82 2.37 -4.75
CA ARG A 55 -10.78 3.01 -6.06
C ARG A 55 -9.33 3.20 -6.48
N VAL A 56 -9.01 2.79 -7.69
CA VAL A 56 -7.69 2.94 -8.30
C VAL A 56 -7.80 4.01 -9.38
N PHE A 57 -6.94 5.02 -9.32
CA PHE A 57 -6.77 5.99 -10.38
C PHE A 57 -5.33 5.88 -10.92
N TRP A 58 -5.19 5.99 -12.24
CA TRP A 58 -3.91 5.90 -12.92
C TRP A 58 -3.68 7.16 -13.75
N ASP A 59 -2.49 7.72 -13.62
CA ASP A 59 -2.01 8.82 -14.44
C ASP A 59 -0.94 8.29 -15.40
N GLU A 60 -1.33 8.09 -16.66
CA GLU A 60 -0.46 7.55 -17.72
C GLU A 60 0.74 8.45 -18.02
N ASN A 61 0.60 9.77 -17.89
CA ASN A 61 1.66 10.71 -18.26
C ASN A 61 2.83 10.65 -17.26
N ASN A 62 2.51 10.43 -15.99
CA ASN A 62 3.50 10.44 -14.91
C ASN A 62 3.83 9.05 -14.35
N SER A 63 3.11 8.02 -14.79
CA SER A 63 3.18 6.66 -14.24
C SER A 63 2.91 6.59 -12.74
N ILE A 64 1.92 7.36 -12.28
CA ILE A 64 1.52 7.44 -10.86
C ILE A 64 0.19 6.73 -10.65
N MET A 65 0.15 5.87 -9.63
CA MET A 65 -1.06 5.20 -9.18
C MET A 65 -1.57 5.77 -7.86
N VAL A 66 -2.85 6.12 -7.81
CA VAL A 66 -3.54 6.57 -6.60
C VAL A 66 -4.53 5.50 -6.15
N LEU A 67 -4.34 5.00 -4.93
CA LEU A 67 -5.21 4.05 -4.26
C LEU A 67 -6.02 4.78 -3.19
N VAL A 68 -7.32 4.91 -3.42
CA VAL A 68 -8.26 5.50 -2.46
C VAL A 68 -8.95 4.37 -1.71
N ARG A 69 -8.51 4.14 -0.48
CA ARG A 69 -9.14 3.21 0.47
C ARG A 69 -10.20 3.94 1.30
N THR A 70 -10.91 3.19 2.15
CA THR A 70 -11.88 3.78 3.10
C THR A 70 -11.26 4.86 3.97
N TRP A 71 -10.09 4.57 4.56
CA TRP A 71 -9.51 5.40 5.62
C TRP A 71 -8.23 6.11 5.18
N THR A 72 -7.60 5.65 4.10
CA THR A 72 -6.31 6.15 3.62
C THR A 72 -6.36 6.44 2.13
N VAL A 73 -5.58 7.42 1.72
CA VAL A 73 -5.23 7.64 0.32
C VAL A 73 -3.74 7.38 0.20
N GLU A 74 -3.37 6.48 -0.70
CA GLU A 74 -2.00 6.12 -1.01
C GLU A 74 -1.70 6.58 -2.43
N VAL A 75 -0.61 7.30 -2.64
CA VAL A 75 -0.09 7.67 -3.95
C VAL A 75 1.23 6.91 -4.08
N CYS A 76 1.39 6.18 -5.17
CA CYS A 76 2.53 5.30 -5.37
C CYS A 76 3.02 5.32 -6.82
N ALA A 77 4.32 5.20 -6.96
CA ALA A 77 5.00 5.16 -8.25
C ALA A 77 6.29 4.37 -8.11
N GLY A 78 6.59 3.58 -9.14
CA GLY A 78 7.66 2.60 -9.09
C GLY A 78 8.62 2.71 -10.26
N CYS A 79 9.84 2.25 -10.01
CA CYS A 79 10.89 2.08 -11.01
C CYS A 79 11.33 0.62 -11.04
N LEU A 80 11.51 0.09 -12.24
CA LEU A 80 11.86 -1.30 -12.54
C LEU A 80 13.28 -1.38 -13.09
N ILE A 81 13.96 -2.45 -12.72
CA ILE A 81 15.23 -2.89 -13.28
C ILE A 81 14.90 -4.05 -14.23
N THR A 82 15.05 -3.82 -15.54
CA THR A 82 14.56 -4.76 -16.57
C THR A 82 15.49 -5.95 -16.82
N SER A 83 16.77 -5.85 -16.46
CA SER A 83 17.74 -6.93 -16.59
C SER A 83 18.57 -7.11 -15.31
N VAL A 84 18.03 -7.85 -14.35
CA VAL A 84 18.75 -8.18 -13.11
C VAL A 84 19.62 -9.41 -13.35
N PRO A 85 20.97 -9.31 -13.38
CA PRO A 85 21.82 -10.48 -13.35
C PRO A 85 21.60 -11.25 -12.03
N LEU A 86 21.50 -12.58 -12.12
CA LEU A 86 21.51 -13.48 -10.96
C LEU A 86 22.73 -13.15 -10.08
N GLY A 87 22.50 -12.61 -8.88
CA GLY A 87 23.57 -12.18 -7.96
C GLY A 87 23.60 -10.69 -7.62
N LEU A 88 22.60 -9.91 -8.03
CA LEU A 88 22.45 -8.51 -7.66
C LEU A 88 22.43 -8.35 -6.11
N ASP A 89 23.43 -7.67 -5.53
CA ASP A 89 23.39 -7.28 -4.12
C ASP A 89 22.42 -6.13 -3.93
N LEU A 90 21.15 -6.49 -3.74
CA LEU A 90 20.05 -5.56 -3.47
C LEU A 90 20.29 -4.76 -2.21
N THR A 91 21.11 -5.24 -1.27
CA THR A 91 21.31 -4.63 0.04
C THR A 91 22.08 -3.32 -0.05
N TYR A 92 23.13 -3.28 -0.87
CA TYR A 92 23.93 -2.07 -1.06
C TYR A 92 23.11 -0.97 -1.75
N SER A 93 22.43 -1.34 -2.83
CA SER A 93 21.60 -0.43 -3.60
C SER A 93 20.37 0.04 -2.83
N ALA A 94 19.76 -0.84 -2.05
CA ALA A 94 18.70 -0.47 -1.12
C ALA A 94 19.16 0.60 -0.15
N LYS A 95 20.35 0.45 0.46
CA LYS A 95 20.89 1.47 1.37
C LYS A 95 21.16 2.79 0.69
N GLN A 96 21.68 2.80 -0.54
CA GLN A 96 21.95 4.03 -1.27
C GLN A 96 20.66 4.76 -1.64
N VAL A 97 19.66 4.03 -2.15
CA VAL A 97 18.34 4.58 -2.45
C VAL A 97 17.64 5.07 -1.20
N LEU A 98 17.63 4.28 -0.11
CA LEU A 98 17.04 4.69 1.16
C LEU A 98 17.73 5.93 1.75
N ARG A 99 19.04 6.09 1.57
CA ARG A 99 19.75 7.31 2.00
C ARG A 99 19.37 8.52 1.16
N ALA A 100 19.28 8.37 -0.16
CA ALA A 100 18.87 9.46 -1.05
C ALA A 100 17.42 9.89 -0.76
N MET A 101 16.51 8.92 -0.64
CA MET A 101 15.11 9.17 -0.30
C MET A 101 14.95 9.70 1.13
N GLY A 102 15.73 9.21 2.09
CA GLY A 102 15.71 9.68 3.47
C GLY A 102 16.23 11.10 3.64
N ALA A 103 17.27 11.49 2.88
CA ALA A 103 17.75 12.87 2.85
C ALA A 103 16.70 13.83 2.24
N HIS A 104 15.92 13.35 1.27
CA HIS A 104 14.80 14.10 0.69
C HIS A 104 13.60 14.20 1.66
N ASP A 105 13.30 13.14 2.41
CA ASP A 105 12.20 13.10 3.40
C ASP A 105 12.45 14.01 4.62
N GLU A 106 13.71 14.18 5.06
CA GLU A 106 14.05 15.07 6.19
C GLU A 106 13.70 16.55 5.92
N GLU A 107 13.67 16.97 4.65
CA GLU A 107 13.22 18.31 4.26
C GLU A 107 11.70 18.46 4.29
N ASP A 108 10.95 17.34 4.26
CA ASP A 108 9.54 17.34 3.93
C ASP A 108 8.62 16.79 5.05
N ARG A 109 8.09 17.69 5.89
CA ARG A 109 7.28 17.35 7.08
C ARG A 109 5.89 16.76 6.80
N LEU A 110 5.52 16.53 5.55
CA LEU A 110 4.14 16.22 5.12
C LEU A 110 4.06 14.84 4.49
N GLY A 111 3.66 13.85 5.29
CA GLY A 111 3.42 12.47 4.87
C GLY A 111 4.72 11.77 4.51
N GLY A 112 5.32 11.09 5.50
CA GLY A 112 6.60 10.42 5.34
C GLY A 112 6.61 9.46 4.16
N ILE A 113 7.72 9.46 3.44
CA ILE A 113 7.94 8.61 2.26
C ILE A 113 8.26 7.19 2.73
N GLU A 114 7.50 6.21 2.23
CA GLU A 114 7.81 4.80 2.38
C GLU A 114 8.39 4.25 1.07
N VAL A 115 9.61 3.73 1.12
CA VAL A 115 10.24 3.04 -0.02
C VAL A 115 10.01 1.53 0.11
N ARG A 116 9.28 0.96 -0.85
CA ARG A 116 8.97 -0.47 -0.90
C ARG A 116 9.78 -1.16 -2.00
N PHE A 117 10.47 -2.22 -1.64
CA PHE A 117 11.11 -3.12 -2.60
C PHE A 117 10.09 -4.14 -3.08
N PHE A 118 10.07 -4.39 -4.39
CA PHE A 118 9.18 -5.40 -4.94
C PHE A 118 9.87 -6.25 -6.00
N MET A 119 9.41 -7.49 -6.10
CA MET A 119 9.84 -8.47 -7.08
C MET A 119 8.59 -9.12 -7.65
N THR A 120 8.42 -9.01 -8.96
CA THR A 120 7.36 -9.67 -9.69
C THR A 120 7.97 -10.89 -10.37
N ARG A 121 7.61 -12.08 -9.87
CA ARG A 121 8.01 -13.35 -10.47
C ARG A 121 6.86 -13.86 -11.36
N PRO A 122 7.08 -14.02 -12.67
CA PRO A 122 6.08 -14.66 -13.52
C PRO A 122 5.92 -16.13 -13.11
N LEU A 123 4.68 -16.62 -13.11
CA LEU A 123 4.39 -18.04 -12.85
C LEU A 123 4.76 -18.95 -14.03
N GLY A 124 5.06 -18.37 -15.20
CA GLY A 124 5.50 -19.07 -16.43
C GLY A 124 6.90 -18.66 -16.91
N GLN A 125 7.14 -18.78 -18.22
CA GLN A 125 8.37 -18.28 -18.86
C GLN A 125 8.26 -16.77 -19.07
N GLY A 126 8.88 -16.00 -18.16
CA GLY A 126 8.98 -14.55 -18.31
C GLY A 126 10.16 -13.98 -17.52
N PRO A 127 10.58 -12.75 -17.84
CA PRO A 127 11.62 -12.08 -17.07
C PRO A 127 11.10 -11.76 -15.67
N THR A 128 11.91 -12.06 -14.66
CA THR A 128 11.65 -11.57 -13.30
C THR A 128 11.89 -10.07 -13.29
N ARG A 129 10.89 -9.29 -12.88
CA ARG A 129 11.01 -7.84 -12.73
C ARG A 129 11.29 -7.51 -11.28
N LEU A 130 12.22 -6.60 -11.04
CA LEU A 130 12.62 -6.18 -9.71
C LEU A 130 12.67 -4.66 -9.67
N GLY A 131 12.18 -4.06 -8.60
CA GLY A 131 12.04 -2.62 -8.55
C GLY A 131 11.88 -2.07 -7.15
N MET A 132 11.81 -0.75 -7.10
CA MET A 132 11.52 0.00 -5.89
C MET A 132 10.35 0.93 -6.17
N MET A 133 9.53 1.16 -5.15
CA MET A 133 8.33 1.98 -5.21
C MET A 133 8.38 3.02 -4.10
N ALA A 134 8.22 4.29 -4.45
CA ALA A 134 7.95 5.34 -3.48
C ALA A 134 6.44 5.36 -3.21
N VAL A 135 6.08 5.44 -1.93
CA VAL A 135 4.70 5.49 -1.46
C VAL A 135 4.57 6.62 -0.47
N ARG A 136 3.60 7.51 -0.72
CA ARG A 136 3.12 8.45 0.29
C ARG A 136 1.68 8.13 0.65
N SER A 137 1.36 8.23 1.94
CA SER A 137 0.00 7.96 2.42
C SER A 137 -0.51 9.07 3.34
N THR A 138 -1.81 9.35 3.27
CA THR A 138 -2.51 10.26 4.18
C THR A 138 -3.84 9.68 4.63
N PRO A 139 -4.27 9.91 5.89
CA PRO A 139 -5.64 9.61 6.30
C PRO A 139 -6.65 10.44 5.50
N ARG A 140 -7.73 9.80 5.05
CA ARG A 140 -8.76 10.36 4.17
C ARG A 140 -9.64 11.42 4.85
N TRP A 141 -9.70 11.44 6.19
CA TRP A 141 -10.55 12.34 6.99
C TRP A 141 -10.29 13.83 6.81
N THR A 142 -9.21 14.21 6.15
CA THR A 142 -8.66 15.57 6.16
C THR A 142 -8.82 16.31 4.83
N GLY A 143 -9.94 16.09 4.12
CA GLY A 143 -10.16 16.66 2.78
C GLY A 143 -9.41 15.89 1.69
N GLY A 144 -9.62 14.57 1.63
CA GLY A 144 -8.77 13.61 0.91
C GLY A 144 -8.45 13.91 -0.56
N LEU A 145 -9.29 14.65 -1.30
CA LEU A 145 -9.04 14.97 -2.71
C LEU A 145 -7.98 16.08 -2.90
N SER A 146 -8.02 17.16 -2.11
CA SER A 146 -7.01 18.22 -2.21
C SER A 146 -5.66 17.74 -1.72
N ARG A 147 -5.63 16.92 -0.67
CA ARG A 147 -4.40 16.28 -0.20
C ARG A 147 -3.85 15.22 -1.15
N ALA A 148 -4.71 14.47 -1.84
CA ALA A 148 -4.25 13.53 -2.87
C ALA A 148 -3.47 14.25 -3.99
N ARG A 149 -3.90 15.45 -4.38
CA ARG A 149 -3.20 16.27 -5.37
C ARG A 149 -1.83 16.74 -4.87
N VAL A 150 -1.76 17.24 -3.64
CA VAL A 150 -0.47 17.63 -3.03
C VAL A 150 0.46 16.43 -2.90
N LEU A 151 -0.07 15.25 -2.56
CA LEU A 151 0.72 14.01 -2.51
C LEU A 151 1.19 13.56 -3.90
N HIS A 152 0.36 13.75 -4.93
CA HIS A 152 0.72 13.46 -6.31
C HIS A 152 1.86 14.36 -6.78
N ASP A 153 1.77 15.67 -6.58
CA ASP A 153 2.81 16.62 -6.96
C ASP A 153 4.15 16.29 -6.27
N LYS A 154 4.12 15.97 -4.98
CA LYS A 154 5.33 15.57 -4.23
C LYS A 154 5.91 14.24 -4.68
N LEU A 155 5.05 13.30 -5.06
CA LEU A 155 5.50 12.00 -5.52
C LEU A 155 6.21 12.10 -6.89
N LEU A 156 5.92 13.12 -7.70
CA LEU A 156 6.69 13.37 -8.93
C LEU A 156 8.16 13.60 -8.60
N ASP A 157 8.43 14.48 -7.65
CA ASP A 157 9.79 14.78 -7.19
C ASP A 157 10.44 13.53 -6.58
N ASP A 158 9.71 12.80 -5.72
CA ASP A 158 10.18 11.56 -5.12
C ASP A 158 10.58 10.51 -6.17
N VAL A 159 9.81 10.39 -7.25
CA VAL A 159 10.07 9.42 -8.33
C VAL A 159 11.31 9.80 -9.12
N GLU A 160 11.54 11.09 -9.35
CA GLU A 160 12.76 11.56 -10.01
C GLU A 160 14.00 11.26 -9.15
N VAL A 161 13.90 11.49 -7.84
CA VAL A 161 14.97 11.13 -6.88
C VAL A 161 15.18 9.62 -6.86
N LEU A 162 14.10 8.83 -6.82
CA LEU A 162 14.15 7.37 -6.85
C LEU A 162 14.82 6.85 -8.12
N GLU A 163 14.40 7.36 -9.28
CA GLU A 163 14.93 6.99 -10.58
C GLU A 163 16.42 7.34 -10.69
N SER A 164 16.79 8.55 -10.26
CA SER A 164 18.20 9.00 -10.21
C SER A 164 19.04 8.13 -9.27
N ALA A 165 18.54 7.83 -8.07
CA ALA A 165 19.23 6.99 -7.09
C ALA A 165 19.40 5.56 -7.60
N MET A 166 18.38 5.00 -8.26
CA MET A 166 18.48 3.67 -8.88
C MET A 166 19.48 3.66 -10.03
N ARG A 167 19.50 4.70 -10.88
CA ARG A 167 20.47 4.82 -11.99
C ARG A 167 21.89 4.99 -11.48
N SER A 168 22.08 5.69 -10.37
CA SER A 168 23.36 5.80 -9.69
C SER A 168 23.83 4.46 -9.13
N ALA A 169 22.91 3.67 -8.55
CA ALA A 169 23.22 2.34 -8.02
C ALA A 169 23.51 1.31 -9.13
N TYR A 170 22.84 1.41 -10.29
CA TYR A 170 23.02 0.53 -11.44
C TYR A 170 23.19 1.29 -12.76
N PRO A 171 24.38 1.85 -13.04
CA PRO A 171 24.60 2.66 -14.25
C PRO A 171 24.50 1.87 -15.56
N HIS A 172 24.69 0.55 -15.49
CA HIS A 172 24.77 -0.35 -16.63
C HIS A 172 23.43 -1.07 -16.92
N THR A 173 22.41 -0.86 -16.09
CA THR A 173 21.14 -1.56 -16.20
C THR A 173 20.03 -0.59 -16.60
N PRO A 174 19.16 -0.92 -17.57
CA PRO A 174 18.05 -0.03 -17.90
C PRO A 174 17.09 0.06 -16.72
N ILE A 175 16.70 1.30 -16.40
CA ILE A 175 15.69 1.59 -15.39
C ILE A 175 14.52 2.25 -16.08
N GLU A 176 13.35 1.66 -15.89
CA GLU A 176 12.09 2.08 -16.52
C GLU A 176 11.05 2.35 -15.45
N ARG A 177 10.13 3.29 -15.70
CA ARG A 177 8.99 3.50 -14.80
C ARG A 177 8.02 2.32 -14.91
N ALA A 178 7.46 1.91 -13.77
CA ALA A 178 6.52 0.79 -13.70
C ALA A 178 5.19 1.18 -14.36
N ASP A 179 4.65 0.29 -15.18
CA ASP A 179 3.33 0.48 -15.80
C ASP A 179 2.20 0.12 -14.82
N LEU A 180 0.96 0.48 -15.16
CA LEU A 180 -0.23 0.18 -14.36
C LEU A 180 -0.31 -1.30 -13.99
N ARG A 181 0.02 -2.18 -14.94
CA ARG A 181 -0.01 -3.64 -14.70
C ARG A 181 0.97 -4.06 -13.63
N ASP A 182 2.20 -3.54 -13.67
CA ASP A 182 3.23 -3.84 -12.67
C ASP A 182 2.82 -3.28 -11.31
N MET A 183 2.37 -2.03 -11.26
CA MET A 183 1.94 -1.36 -10.04
C MET A 183 0.74 -2.03 -9.38
N ALA A 184 -0.26 -2.42 -10.18
CA ALA A 184 -1.43 -3.15 -9.71
C ALA A 184 -1.04 -4.52 -9.15
N LEU A 185 -0.13 -5.22 -9.83
CA LEU A 185 0.32 -6.54 -9.42
C LEU A 185 1.15 -6.52 -8.13
N VAL A 186 2.03 -5.52 -7.98
CA VAL A 186 2.78 -5.28 -6.74
C VAL A 186 1.82 -5.03 -5.58
N ASN A 187 0.81 -4.19 -5.77
CA ASN A 187 -0.18 -3.89 -4.75
C ASN A 187 -1.17 -5.04 -4.48
N ALA A 188 -1.32 -5.98 -5.43
CA ALA A 188 -2.10 -7.20 -5.26
C ALA A 188 -1.31 -8.35 -4.59
N GLY A 189 -0.02 -8.17 -4.32
CA GLY A 189 0.81 -9.16 -3.59
C GLY A 189 1.80 -9.94 -4.45
N GLY A 190 2.09 -9.49 -5.68
CA GLY A 190 3.31 -9.84 -6.41
C GLY A 190 3.26 -11.11 -7.27
N PHE A 191 2.07 -11.62 -7.61
CA PHE A 191 1.93 -12.80 -8.48
C PHE A 191 1.25 -12.48 -9.80
N ASP A 192 1.93 -12.81 -10.90
CA ASP A 192 1.37 -12.72 -12.24
C ASP A 192 0.81 -14.09 -12.66
N VAL A 193 -0.53 -14.20 -12.70
CA VAL A 193 -1.20 -15.33 -13.31
C VAL A 193 -1.37 -14.99 -14.78
N ILE A 194 -0.34 -15.26 -15.57
CA ILE A 194 -0.46 -15.22 -17.02
C ILE A 194 -1.42 -16.35 -17.40
N ALA A 195 -2.66 -16.01 -17.74
CA ALA A 195 -3.59 -16.93 -18.36
C ALA A 195 -3.01 -17.32 -19.73
N ALA A 196 -2.70 -18.60 -19.90
CA ALA A 196 -2.30 -19.20 -21.16
C ALA A 196 -3.47 -19.24 -22.14
#